data_AF-A0A537A814-F1
#
_entry.id   AF-A0A537A814-F1
#
_cell.length_a   1.000
_cell.length_b   1.000
_cell.length_c   1.000
_cell.angle_alpha   90.00
_cell.angle_beta   90.00
_cell.angle_gamma   90.00
#
_symmetry.space_group_name_H-M   'P 1'
#
loop_
_entity.id
_entity.type
_entity.pdbx_description
1 polymer ?
#
loop_
_entity_poly.entity_id
_entity_poly.type
_entity_poly.pdbx_seq_one_letter_code
_entity_poly.pdbx_strand_id
1 'polypeptide(L)'
;MGAPEPAAPLSQPAATFSYEHEGDRQFATTLARGLEVLRCFTPLEPLLGNKEISVRTGLPKPTVSRLTYTLTKLGYLRHNMRLGKYQLGSAVLSIGYPLLASMNVR
;
A
#
# COMPACT_ATOMS: atom_id res chain seq x y z
N MET A 1 29.32 -25.26 23.27
CA MET A 1 29.65 -24.61 21.99
C MET A 1 28.34 -24.43 21.24
N GLY A 2 27.65 -23.30 21.47
CA GLY A 2 26.37 -23.01 20.84
C GLY A 2 26.61 -22.62 19.39
N ALA A 3 26.09 -23.39 18.45
CA ALA A 3 26.00 -22.97 17.06
C ALA A 3 25.06 -21.74 16.98
N PRO A 4 25.38 -20.72 16.18
CA PRO A 4 24.52 -19.55 16.02
C PRO A 4 23.19 -19.95 15.38
N GLU A 5 22.11 -19.43 15.95
CA GLU A 5 20.75 -19.55 15.43
C GLU A 5 20.70 -19.13 13.94
N PRO A 6 20.03 -19.88 13.06
CA PRO A 6 19.80 -19.43 11.70
C PRO A 6 18.85 -18.23 11.76
N ALA A 7 19.37 -17.04 11.40
CA ALA A 7 18.56 -15.85 11.19
C ALA A 7 17.43 -16.19 10.20
N ALA A 8 16.21 -16.25 10.70
CA ALA A 8 15.03 -16.48 9.90
C ALA A 8 14.96 -15.41 8.80
N PRO A 9 14.76 -15.78 7.52
CA PRO A 9 14.62 -14.80 6.47
C PRO A 9 13.33 -14.00 6.72
N LEU A 10 13.46 -12.69 6.92
CA LEU A 10 12.37 -11.72 6.80
C LEU A 10 11.96 -11.64 5.32
N SER A 11 11.38 -12.71 4.80
CA SER A 11 10.76 -12.77 3.49
C SER A 11 9.36 -13.31 3.69
N GLN A 12 8.45 -12.43 4.12
CA GLN A 12 7.04 -12.72 3.88
C GLN A 12 6.81 -12.55 2.37
N PRO A 13 6.37 -13.60 1.66
CA PRO A 13 5.96 -13.46 0.28
C PRO A 13 4.80 -12.48 0.23
N ALA A 14 4.77 -11.64 -0.82
CA ALA A 14 3.66 -10.75 -1.14
C ALA A 14 2.34 -11.47 -0.88
N ALA A 15 1.64 -11.09 0.19
CA ALA A 15 0.33 -11.62 0.47
C ALA A 15 -0.55 -11.16 -0.70
N THR A 16 -0.76 -12.05 -1.66
CA THR A 16 -1.95 -12.03 -2.49
C THR A 16 -3.11 -12.03 -1.50
N PHE A 17 -3.65 -10.85 -1.19
CA PHE A 17 -4.81 -10.72 -0.34
C PHE A 17 -5.96 -11.38 -1.11
N SER A 18 -6.19 -12.66 -0.83
CA SER A 18 -7.36 -13.39 -1.27
C SER A 18 -8.56 -12.72 -0.63
N TYR A 19 -9.37 -12.09 -1.46
CA TYR A 19 -10.64 -11.50 -1.07
C TYR A 19 -11.59 -12.65 -0.82
N GLU A 20 -11.49 -13.27 0.35
CA GLU A 20 -12.41 -14.28 0.90
C GLU A 20 -13.84 -13.70 1.14
N HIS A 21 -14.16 -12.59 0.49
CA HIS A 21 -15.40 -11.83 0.64
C HIS A 21 -16.13 -11.73 -0.70
N GLU A 22 -15.79 -12.61 -1.65
CA GLU A 22 -16.50 -12.73 -2.93
C GLU A 22 -17.96 -13.11 -2.67
N GLY A 23 -18.89 -12.19 -2.97
CA GLY A 23 -20.32 -12.33 -2.71
C GLY A 23 -20.84 -11.60 -1.46
N ASP A 24 -19.96 -11.03 -0.63
CA ASP A 24 -20.38 -10.16 0.47
C ASP A 24 -20.79 -8.78 -0.07
N ARG A 25 -22.10 -8.51 -0.02
CA ARG A 25 -22.67 -7.23 -0.47
C ARG A 25 -22.27 -6.05 0.42
N GLN A 26 -21.81 -6.29 1.65
CA GLN A 26 -21.35 -5.24 2.54
C GLN A 26 -19.89 -4.87 2.27
N PHE A 27 -19.13 -5.75 1.61
CA PHE A 27 -17.72 -5.53 1.36
C PHE A 27 -17.48 -4.60 0.18
N ALA A 28 -16.98 -3.40 0.47
CA ALA A 28 -16.59 -2.43 -0.55
C ALA A 28 -15.24 -2.79 -1.17
N THR A 29 -15.21 -3.76 -2.09
CA THR A 29 -13.98 -4.25 -2.75
C THR A 29 -13.11 -3.14 -3.32
N THR A 30 -13.70 -2.11 -3.94
CA THR A 30 -12.94 -0.97 -4.48
C THR A 30 -12.20 -0.18 -3.41
N LEU A 31 -12.79 0.01 -2.23
CA LEU A 31 -12.14 0.68 -1.10
C LEU A 31 -10.97 -0.17 -0.59
N ALA A 32 -11.19 -1.47 -0.41
CA ALA A 32 -10.15 -2.39 0.01
C ALA A 32 -8.94 -2.36 -0.95
N ARG A 33 -9.19 -2.35 -2.27
CA ARG A 33 -8.12 -2.22 -3.27
C ARG A 33 -7.42 -0.87 -3.24
N GLY A 34 -8.14 0.21 -2.99
CA GLY A 34 -7.54 1.52 -2.81
C GLY A 34 -6.57 1.56 -1.63
N LEU A 35 -6.96 0.96 -0.50
CA LEU A 35 -6.09 0.84 0.68
C LEU A 35 -4.90 -0.08 0.43
N GLU A 36 -5.09 -1.18 -0.28
CA GLU A 36 -4.02 -2.11 -0.67
C GLU A 36 -2.92 -1.41 -1.50
N VAL A 37 -3.32 -0.55 -2.45
CA VAL A 37 -2.37 0.28 -3.21
C VAL A 37 -1.54 1.18 -2.31
N LEU A 38 -2.14 1.82 -1.30
CA LEU A 38 -1.40 2.67 -0.34
C LEU A 38 -0.41 1.86 0.50
N ARG A 39 -0.72 0.59 0.80
CA ARG A 39 0.15 -0.29 1.58
C ARG A 39 1.36 -0.82 0.80
N CYS A 40 1.40 -0.65 -0.53
CA CYS A 40 2.55 -1.07 -1.34
C CYS A 40 3.80 -0.20 -1.15
N PHE A 41 3.65 1.02 -0.63
CA PHE A 41 4.74 1.96 -0.43
C PHE A 41 5.44 1.68 0.90
N THR A 42 6.77 1.59 0.86
CA THR A 42 7.60 1.33 2.04
C THR A 42 8.70 2.38 2.15
N PRO A 43 9.36 2.52 3.32
CA PRO A 43 10.51 3.42 3.46
C PRO A 43 11.66 3.07 2.50
N LEU A 44 11.82 1.79 2.17
CA LEU A 44 12.85 1.32 1.23
C LEU A 44 12.45 1.59 -0.23
N GLU A 45 11.15 1.55 -0.53
CA GLU A 45 10.62 1.75 -1.87
C GLU A 45 9.50 2.81 -1.88
N PRO A 46 9.86 4.10 -1.72
CA PRO A 46 8.89 5.18 -1.59
C PRO A 46 8.30 5.63 -2.93
N LEU A 47 8.86 5.19 -4.06
CA LEU A 47 8.50 5.60 -5.41
C LEU A 47 8.12 4.41 -6.29
N LEU A 48 6.85 4.31 -6.66
CA LEU A 48 6.31 3.17 -7.43
C LEU A 48 5.53 3.62 -8.65
N GLY A 49 5.76 2.98 -9.79
CA GLY A 49 4.91 3.12 -10.98
C GLY A 49 3.70 2.19 -10.96
N ASN A 50 2.74 2.43 -11.85
CA ASN A 50 1.54 1.58 -11.99
C ASN A 50 1.87 0.10 -12.27
N LYS A 51 3.00 -0.19 -12.96
CA LYS A 51 3.46 -1.57 -13.20
C LYS A 51 3.91 -2.25 -11.91
N GLU A 52 4.72 -1.57 -11.10
CA GLU A 52 5.20 -2.10 -9.81
C GLU A 52 4.03 -2.35 -8.85
N ILE A 53 3.10 -1.39 -8.77
CA ILE A 53 1.89 -1.52 -7.96
C ILE A 53 1.02 -2.69 -8.44
N SER A 54 0.82 -2.84 -9.74
CA SER A 54 0.06 -3.95 -10.33
C SER A 54 0.66 -5.32 -10.00
N VAL A 55 1.99 -5.45 -10.05
CA VAL A 55 2.67 -6.70 -9.67
C VAL A 55 2.52 -7.00 -8.18
N ARG A 56 2.60 -5.98 -7.31
CA ARG A 56 2.49 -6.18 -5.85
C ARG A 56 1.08 -6.49 -5.37
N THR A 57 0.09 -5.86 -5.98
CA THR A 57 -1.33 -6.00 -5.62
C THR A 57 -2.01 -7.15 -6.35
N GLY A 58 -1.41 -7.65 -7.44
CA GLY A 58 -2.07 -8.58 -8.37
C GLY A 58 -3.22 -7.92 -9.15
N LEU A 59 -3.44 -6.61 -9.01
CA LEU A 59 -4.51 -5.91 -9.68
C LEU A 59 -4.16 -5.62 -11.15
N PRO A 60 -5.13 -5.67 -12.06
CA PRO A 60 -4.92 -5.24 -13.45
C PRO A 60 -4.45 -3.78 -13.51
N LYS A 61 -3.50 -3.49 -14.41
CA LYS A 61 -3.03 -2.13 -14.70
C LYS A 61 -4.13 -1.06 -14.85
N PRO A 62 -5.25 -1.28 -15.57
CA PRO A 62 -6.29 -0.26 -15.68
C PRO A 62 -6.96 0.05 -14.33
N THR A 63 -7.17 -0.96 -13.49
CA THR A 63 -7.70 -0.80 -12.13
C THR A 63 -6.74 0.01 -11.28
N VAL A 64 -5.44 -0.36 -11.28
CA VAL A 64 -4.40 0.39 -10.57
C VAL A 64 -4.37 1.85 -11.00
N SER A 65 -4.38 2.11 -12.31
CA SER A 65 -4.36 3.48 -12.85
C SER A 65 -5.55 4.33 -12.35
N ARG A 66 -6.75 3.74 -12.28
CA ARG A 66 -7.94 4.43 -11.79
C ARG A 66 -7.88 4.71 -10.28
N LEU A 67 -7.35 3.76 -9.51
CA LEU A 67 -7.14 3.91 -8.07
C LEU A 67 -6.07 4.97 -7.80
N THR A 68 -4.92 4.91 -8.46
CA THR A 68 -3.83 5.89 -8.27
C THR A 68 -4.24 7.29 -8.70
N TYR A 69 -5.03 7.43 -9.77
CA TYR A 69 -5.63 8.71 -10.15
C TYR A 69 -6.49 9.30 -9.02
N THR A 70 -7.42 8.49 -8.49
CA THR A 70 -8.35 8.92 -7.43
C THR A 70 -7.59 9.27 -6.15
N LEU A 71 -6.67 8.41 -5.72
CA LEU A 71 -5.83 8.63 -4.55
C LEU A 71 -4.93 9.87 -4.71
N THR A 72 -4.48 10.18 -5.93
CA THR A 72 -3.74 11.41 -6.22
C THR A 72 -4.63 12.65 -6.07
N LYS A 73 -5.86 12.60 -6.57
CA LYS A 73 -6.83 13.69 -6.43
C LYS A 73 -7.24 13.96 -4.98
N LEU A 74 -7.30 12.91 -4.16
CA LEU A 74 -7.57 13.01 -2.72
C LEU A 74 -6.34 13.41 -1.89
N GLY A 75 -5.15 13.54 -2.51
CA GLY A 75 -3.92 13.92 -1.81
C GLY A 75 -3.22 12.79 -1.06
N TYR A 76 -3.70 11.54 -1.19
CA TYR A 76 -3.06 10.36 -0.61
C TYR A 76 -1.84 9.91 -1.40
N LEU A 77 -1.80 10.20 -2.70
CA LEU A 77 -0.63 10.01 -3.54
C LEU A 77 -0.20 11.33 -4.19
N ARG A 78 1.08 11.42 -4.52
CA ARG A 78 1.63 12.45 -5.39
C ARG A 78 2.27 11.80 -6.60
N HIS A 79 1.91 12.28 -7.79
CA HIS A 79 2.50 11.82 -9.04
C HIS A 79 3.74 12.66 -9.36
N ASN A 80 4.89 12.02 -9.47
CA ASN A 80 6.13 12.61 -9.95
C ASN A 80 6.18 12.50 -11.47
N MET A 81 5.82 13.59 -12.16
CA MET A 81 5.73 13.62 -13.63
C MET A 81 7.07 13.34 -14.33
N ARG A 82 8.20 13.67 -13.69
CA ARG A 82 9.54 13.44 -14.25
C ARG A 82 9.90 11.95 -14.29
N LEU A 83 9.48 11.20 -13.27
CA LEU A 83 9.79 9.78 -13.12
C LEU A 83 8.64 8.87 -13.58
N GLY A 84 7.45 9.41 -13.79
CA GLY A 84 6.23 8.61 -14.06
C GLY A 84 5.85 7.70 -12.90
N LYS A 85 6.22 8.07 -11.67
CA LYS A 85 6.02 7.28 -10.45
C LYS A 85 5.18 8.03 -9.42
N TYR A 86 4.58 7.29 -8.51
CA TYR A 86 3.80 7.78 -7.38
C TYR A 86 4.60 7.67 -6.09
N GLN A 87 4.28 8.51 -5.12
CA GLN A 87 4.75 8.45 -3.74
C GLN A 87 3.59 8.80 -2.80
N LEU A 88 3.69 8.43 -1.53
CA LEU A 88 2.69 8.82 -0.53
C LEU A 88 2.59 10.35 -0.39
N GLY A 89 1.37 10.84 -0.27
CA GLY A 89 1.05 12.24 -0.03
C GLY A 89 0.79 12.52 1.45
N SER A 90 0.69 13.81 1.80
CA SER A 90 0.52 14.24 3.19
C SER A 90 -0.80 13.82 3.82
N ALA A 91 -1.85 13.56 3.02
CA ALA A 91 -3.16 13.13 3.54
C ALA A 91 -3.08 11.78 4.29
N VAL A 92 -2.07 10.96 4.01
CA VAL A 92 -1.83 9.70 4.73
C VAL A 92 -1.50 9.96 6.20
N LEU A 93 -0.73 11.02 6.48
CA LEU A 93 -0.37 11.40 7.85
C LEU A 93 -1.60 11.83 8.65
N SER A 94 -2.55 12.51 8.01
CA SER A 94 -3.80 12.94 8.66
C SER A 94 -4.63 11.77 9.18
N ILE A 95 -4.57 10.60 8.54
CA ILE A 95 -5.26 9.39 9.02
C ILE A 95 -4.51 8.76 10.20
N GLY A 96 -3.17 8.72 10.14
CA GLY A 96 -2.36 8.09 11.18
C GLY A 96 -2.20 8.92 12.45
N TYR A 97 -2.28 10.25 12.34
CA TYR A 97 -1.99 11.17 13.43
C TYR A 97 -2.87 10.97 14.67
N PRO A 98 -4.21 10.83 14.60
CA PRO A 98 -5.03 10.60 15.78
C PRO A 98 -4.67 9.31 16.54
N LEU A 99 -4.32 8.24 15.80
CA LEU A 99 -3.86 6.99 16.39
C LEU A 99 -2.50 7.18 17.08
N LEU A 100 -1.54 7.80 16.39
CA LEU A 100 -0.22 8.11 16.95
C LEU A 100 -0.30 9.04 18.17
N ALA A 101 -1.21 10.00 18.18
CA ALA A 101 -1.42 10.90 19.30
C ALA A 101 -2.11 10.21 20.50
N SER A 102 -2.95 9.21 20.24
CA SER A 102 -3.61 8.41 21.28
C SER A 102 -2.68 7.35 21.87
N MET A 103 -1.75 6.83 21.07
CA MET A 103 -0.64 6.03 21.55
C MET A 103 0.33 7.00 22.22
N ASN A 104 0.30 7.13 23.55
CA ASN A 104 1.26 7.94 24.31
C ASN A 104 2.68 7.33 24.18
N VAL A 105 3.27 7.43 22.99
CA VAL A 105 4.66 7.09 22.69
C VAL A 105 5.49 8.18 23.35
N ARG A 106 5.82 7.93 24.62
CA ARG A 106 6.80 8.66 25.40
C ARG A 106 8.19 8.10 25.13
#